data_AF-A0A2U1CT24-F1
#
_entry.id   AF-A0A2U1CT24-F1
#
_cell.length_a   1.000
_cell.length_b   1.000
_cell.length_c   1.000
_cell.angle_alpha   90.00
_cell.angle_beta   90.00
_cell.angle_gamma   90.00
#
_symmetry.space_group_name_H-M   'P 1'
#
loop_
_entity.id
_entity.type
_entity.pdbx_description
1 polymer ?
#
loop_
_entity_poly.entity_id
_entity_poly.type
_entity_poly.pdbx_seq_one_letter_code
_entity_poly.pdbx_strand_id
1 'polypeptide(L)'
;MFGMPLLRPIVRTHRRDIEPLCGSNDRRNGLAVVGRFFPRRFLGLIVLLFLTGVPQAWSVTVEGLYEVRVPVADGTREARQEAYRTGLRQVLLRVAGRRSALASEGVNAMIGDRAPDLVQSYQYETDEEGQQRLVLKFGAVGVNRALADQGVAVWGANRPLTFAWIAVDSGRDRRLVSRVGGDSPSTAWRDAMISAATGRGLPLRLPSAQWHHDDALLSDIRGQFLSKLRERVADVPHNLLGIVNISRAGSGWEASWRLENGGEFGRDTVSADTPEQLASRMIGLWAESLAERYAVAAGDVSEGQKVDLRLDNVSELDDYGAVSQSLSDMEPVDQVRPVSVTADRATFRATFSGELSVLKEYIALDKRYVVVEAASDPSSSRSEPESPASLGAGVLQPESSASGEGDQVADMLQYEPLKVTEAEGEADGESFESLYPVLRYRWRPVGTASDDTGPGQE
;
A
#
# COMPACT_ATOMS: atom_id res chain seq x y z
N MET A 1 30.35 57.81 30.91
CA MET A 1 31.66 58.39 31.26
C MET A 1 32.45 58.47 29.96
N PHE A 2 32.99 59.66 29.67
CA PHE A 2 33.75 60.15 28.50
C PHE A 2 34.68 59.13 27.80
N GLY A 3 35.07 59.24 26.53
CA GLY A 3 34.98 60.33 25.54
C GLY A 3 35.90 60.03 24.34
N MET A 4 35.52 60.59 23.18
CA MET A 4 36.17 60.60 21.86
C MET A 4 37.51 61.39 21.84
N PRO A 5 38.30 61.41 20.74
CA PRO A 5 38.10 62.37 19.62
C PRO A 5 38.33 61.78 18.20
N LEU A 6 37.53 62.13 17.16
CA LEU A 6 37.69 63.19 16.12
C LEU A 6 38.93 63.01 15.20
N LEU A 7 38.88 62.95 13.86
CA LEU A 7 38.25 63.86 12.88
C LEU A 7 37.93 63.18 11.51
N ARG A 8 36.97 63.79 10.78
CA ARG A 8 36.42 63.56 9.42
C ARG A 8 36.95 64.71 8.46
N PRO A 9 36.41 64.97 7.25
CA PRO A 9 36.23 64.17 6.01
C PRO A 9 36.54 64.98 4.70
N ILE A 10 36.45 64.39 3.49
CA ILE A 10 36.02 65.13 2.26
C ILE A 10 35.22 64.19 1.33
N VAL A 11 34.05 64.66 0.89
CA VAL A 11 33.12 64.11 -0.11
C VAL A 11 33.04 65.09 -1.28
N ARG A 12 32.85 64.63 -2.52
CA ARG A 12 32.29 65.47 -3.59
C ARG A 12 31.41 64.69 -4.56
N THR A 13 30.14 65.05 -4.56
CA THR A 13 29.08 64.74 -5.53
C THR A 13 28.97 65.87 -6.56
N HIS A 14 28.53 65.60 -7.79
CA HIS A 14 27.64 66.54 -8.48
C HIS A 14 26.76 65.87 -9.56
N ARG A 15 25.45 66.07 -9.37
CA ARG A 15 24.35 65.95 -10.32
C ARG A 15 24.14 67.34 -10.95
N ARG A 16 23.71 67.44 -12.21
CA ARG A 16 22.85 68.54 -12.68
C ARG A 16 22.09 68.14 -13.95
N ASP A 17 20.80 68.43 -13.89
CA ASP A 17 19.76 68.28 -14.91
C ASP A 17 19.93 69.30 -16.05
N ILE A 18 19.20 69.11 -17.16
CA ILE A 18 18.45 70.11 -17.97
C ILE A 18 17.81 69.37 -19.19
N GLU A 19 16.48 69.29 -19.21
CA GLU A 19 15.60 69.24 -20.41
C GLU A 19 15.19 70.69 -20.78
N PRO A 20 14.39 71.00 -21.83
CA PRO A 20 14.18 70.38 -23.16
C PRO A 20 14.24 71.43 -24.30
N LEU A 21 14.28 71.03 -25.58
CA LEU A 21 13.86 71.90 -26.69
C LEU A 21 13.03 71.13 -27.74
N CYS A 22 11.83 71.66 -27.94
CA CYS A 22 10.82 71.32 -28.92
C CYS A 22 11.26 71.72 -30.35
N GLY A 23 10.84 70.98 -31.39
CA GLY A 23 11.02 71.49 -32.76
C GLY A 23 10.88 70.49 -33.91
N SER A 24 9.62 70.19 -34.26
CA SER A 24 9.07 70.21 -35.62
C SER A 24 9.71 69.44 -36.79
N ASN A 25 8.82 68.69 -37.46
CA ASN A 25 8.66 68.51 -38.91
C ASN A 25 9.23 67.27 -39.62
N ASP A 26 8.32 66.32 -39.85
CA ASP A 26 7.83 65.86 -41.17
C ASP A 26 8.87 65.43 -42.22
N ARG A 27 8.89 64.12 -42.55
CA ARG A 27 8.49 63.63 -43.87
C ARG A 27 8.48 62.10 -43.98
N ARG A 28 7.54 61.68 -44.84
CA ARG A 28 7.03 60.37 -45.23
C ARG A 28 8.04 59.39 -45.88
N ASN A 29 7.56 58.15 -46.02
CA ASN A 29 7.94 57.03 -46.93
C ASN A 29 8.79 55.93 -46.25
N GLY A 30 8.52 54.63 -46.34
CA GLY A 30 7.54 53.87 -47.10
C GLY A 30 7.53 52.40 -46.62
N LEU A 31 6.57 51.63 -47.15
CA LEU A 31 6.22 50.25 -46.79
C LEU A 31 7.37 49.23 -46.84
N ALA A 32 7.35 48.26 -45.93
CA ALA A 32 7.45 46.83 -46.29
C ALA A 32 6.95 45.93 -45.14
N VAL A 33 5.91 45.17 -45.44
CA VAL A 33 5.31 44.10 -44.62
C VAL A 33 6.25 42.90 -44.57
N VAL A 34 6.55 42.38 -43.37
CA VAL A 34 6.96 40.98 -43.19
C VAL A 34 6.16 40.41 -42.02
N GLY A 35 4.97 39.90 -42.33
CA GLY A 35 4.18 39.08 -41.41
C GLY A 35 4.89 37.76 -41.17
N ARG A 36 5.55 37.62 -40.03
CA ARG A 36 6.16 36.36 -39.61
C ARG A 36 5.09 35.51 -38.94
N PHE A 37 4.52 34.59 -39.72
CA PHE A 37 3.72 33.46 -39.28
C PHE A 37 4.42 32.74 -38.12
N PHE A 38 3.96 32.96 -36.90
CA PHE A 38 4.29 32.12 -35.76
C PHE A 38 3.53 30.79 -35.93
N PRO A 39 4.20 29.63 -36.07
CA PRO A 39 3.48 28.38 -36.27
C PRO A 39 2.76 28.01 -34.97
N ARG A 40 1.43 28.17 -34.96
CA ARG A 40 0.50 27.71 -33.90
C ARG A 40 0.63 26.21 -33.56
N ARG A 41 1.46 25.46 -34.30
CA ARG A 41 1.74 24.03 -34.11
C ARG A 41 2.75 23.74 -32.99
N PHE A 42 3.57 24.72 -32.57
CA PHE A 42 4.56 24.48 -31.49
C PHE A 42 3.98 24.68 -30.09
N LEU A 43 2.90 25.45 -29.95
CA LEU A 43 2.22 25.66 -28.66
C LEU A 43 1.40 24.43 -28.23
N GLY A 44 0.85 23.68 -29.20
CA GLY A 44 0.09 22.46 -28.93
C GLY A 44 0.92 21.32 -28.35
N LEU A 45 2.22 21.24 -28.69
CA LEU A 45 3.10 20.18 -28.24
C LEU A 45 3.54 20.35 -26.77
N ILE A 46 3.63 21.60 -26.29
CA ILE A 46 3.97 21.91 -24.89
C ILE A 46 2.75 21.70 -23.97
N VAL A 47 1.54 21.95 -24.47
CA VAL A 47 0.29 21.69 -23.73
C VAL A 47 -0.03 20.19 -23.66
N LEU A 48 0.33 19.41 -24.68
CA LEU A 48 0.17 17.96 -24.68
C LEU A 48 1.18 17.25 -23.75
N LEU A 49 2.38 17.82 -23.56
CA LEU A 49 3.41 17.26 -22.67
C LEU A 49 3.11 17.47 -21.17
N PHE A 50 2.31 18.47 -20.81
CA PHE A 50 1.87 18.70 -19.42
C PHE A 50 0.61 17.92 -19.03
N LEU A 51 -0.07 17.27 -19.98
CA LEU A 51 -1.32 16.55 -19.73
C LEU A 51 -1.13 15.04 -19.44
N THR A 52 0.10 14.52 -19.53
CA THR A 52 0.44 13.15 -19.13
C THR A 52 1.02 13.14 -17.71
N GLY A 53 0.25 13.67 -16.76
CA GLY A 53 0.51 13.47 -15.33
C GLY A 53 0.02 12.08 -14.93
N VAL A 54 0.82 11.04 -15.22
CA VAL A 54 0.51 9.68 -14.78
C VAL A 54 0.46 9.68 -13.25
N PRO A 55 -0.67 9.32 -12.60
CA PRO A 55 -0.69 9.13 -11.17
C PRO A 55 0.26 8.00 -10.84
N GLN A 56 1.35 8.31 -10.15
CA GLN A 56 2.26 7.30 -9.66
C GLN A 56 1.50 6.50 -8.60
N ALA A 57 1.00 5.32 -9.00
CA ALA A 57 0.52 4.32 -8.06
C ALA A 57 1.74 3.85 -7.25
N TRP A 58 1.98 4.51 -6.12
CA TRP A 58 3.00 4.09 -5.18
C TRP A 58 2.53 2.80 -4.51
N SER A 59 2.88 1.66 -5.10
CA SER A 59 3.02 0.44 -4.32
C SER A 59 4.19 0.67 -3.37
N VAL A 60 3.89 0.86 -2.08
CA VAL A 60 4.92 1.04 -1.06
C VAL A 60 5.48 -0.33 -0.73
N THR A 61 6.48 -0.76 -1.50
CA THR A 61 7.35 -1.85 -1.08
C THR A 61 8.16 -1.36 0.12
N VAL A 62 8.12 -2.08 1.24
CA VAL A 62 8.93 -1.71 2.41
C VAL A 62 10.40 -1.96 2.08
N GLU A 63 11.14 -0.89 1.84
CA GLU A 63 12.59 -0.94 1.71
C GLU A 63 13.23 -1.34 3.04
N GLY A 64 14.33 -2.12 2.98
CA GLY A 64 15.10 -2.47 4.17
C GLY A 64 14.46 -3.52 5.09
N LEU A 65 13.54 -4.37 4.61
CA LEU A 65 12.97 -5.46 5.41
C LEU A 65 14.04 -6.38 6.02
N TYR A 66 15.13 -6.61 5.27
CA TYR A 66 16.29 -7.41 5.65
C TYR A 66 17.49 -6.56 6.13
N GLU A 67 17.28 -5.26 6.35
CA GLU A 67 18.29 -4.34 6.87
C GLU A 67 17.95 -3.92 8.30
N VAL A 68 18.91 -4.02 9.21
CA VAL A 68 18.73 -3.64 10.61
C VAL A 68 19.93 -2.88 11.13
N ARG A 69 19.68 -1.98 12.09
CA ARG A 69 20.71 -1.21 12.80
C ARG A 69 20.72 -1.70 14.23
N VAL A 70 21.84 -2.30 14.65
CA VAL A 70 21.98 -2.87 15.99
C VAL A 70 23.05 -2.08 16.75
N PRO A 71 22.74 -1.54 17.95
CA PRO A 71 23.76 -0.90 18.78
C PRO A 71 24.81 -1.94 19.19
N VAL A 72 26.08 -1.55 19.14
CA VAL A 72 27.21 -2.40 19.54
C VAL A 72 28.04 -1.69 20.59
N ALA A 73 28.44 -2.42 21.63
CA ALA A 73 29.28 -1.86 22.69
C ALA A 73 30.68 -1.49 22.18
N ASP A 74 31.21 -2.29 21.25
CA ASP A 74 32.52 -2.09 20.64
C ASP A 74 32.63 -2.82 19.28
N GLY A 75 33.81 -2.74 18.66
CA GLY A 75 34.15 -3.39 17.40
C GLY A 75 34.64 -4.85 17.53
N THR A 76 34.55 -5.47 18.71
CA THR A 76 35.07 -6.84 18.93
C THR A 76 34.32 -7.88 18.12
N ARG A 77 34.93 -9.06 17.97
CA ARG A 77 34.32 -10.19 17.25
C ARG A 77 33.08 -10.68 17.98
N GLU A 78 33.13 -10.70 19.31
CA GLU A 78 32.07 -11.15 20.20
C GLU A 78 30.86 -10.22 20.12
N ALA A 79 31.08 -8.90 20.23
CA ALA A 79 30.02 -7.90 20.07
C ALA A 79 29.37 -7.98 18.68
N ARG A 80 30.17 -8.22 17.64
CA ARG A 80 29.67 -8.39 16.27
C ARG A 80 28.82 -9.65 16.10
N GLN A 81 29.25 -10.78 16.67
CA GLN A 81 28.47 -12.01 16.62
C GLN A 81 27.12 -11.84 17.32
N GLU A 82 27.11 -11.19 18.48
CA GLU A 82 25.84 -10.90 19.17
C GLU A 82 24.95 -9.95 18.37
N ALA A 83 25.55 -8.96 17.70
CA ALA A 83 24.83 -8.09 16.79
C ALA A 83 24.21 -8.85 15.61
N TYR A 84 24.89 -9.86 15.05
CA TYR A 84 24.32 -10.72 14.02
C TYR A 84 23.10 -11.50 14.53
N ARG A 85 23.17 -12.07 15.74
CA ARG A 85 22.04 -12.80 16.34
C ARG A 85 20.86 -11.89 16.61
N THR A 86 21.13 -10.74 17.22
CA THR A 86 20.12 -9.71 17.51
C THR A 86 19.49 -9.16 16.24
N GLY A 87 20.31 -8.86 15.23
CA GLY A 87 19.85 -8.36 13.95
C GLY A 87 19.00 -9.38 13.19
N LEU A 88 19.43 -10.64 13.15
CA LEU A 88 18.66 -11.70 12.52
C LEU A 88 17.31 -11.86 13.22
N ARG A 89 17.27 -11.89 14.55
CA ARG A 89 16.01 -11.95 15.31
C ARG A 89 15.03 -10.84 14.91
N GLN A 90 15.52 -9.61 14.74
CA GLN A 90 14.70 -8.48 14.28
C GLN A 90 14.20 -8.69 12.84
N VAL A 91 15.06 -9.13 11.92
CA VAL A 91 14.67 -9.43 10.53
C VAL A 91 13.59 -10.52 10.49
N LEU A 92 13.77 -11.61 11.23
CA LEU A 92 12.80 -12.71 11.26
C LEU A 92 11.43 -12.25 11.77
N LEU A 93 11.39 -11.39 12.79
CA LEU A 93 10.13 -10.79 13.27
C LEU A 93 9.44 -9.96 12.18
N ARG A 94 10.21 -9.18 11.42
CA ARG A 94 9.67 -8.37 10.31
C ARG A 94 9.17 -9.25 9.17
N VAL A 95 9.92 -10.28 8.80
CA VAL A 95 9.65 -11.15 7.65
C VAL A 95 8.47 -12.08 7.91
N ALA A 96 8.40 -12.69 9.10
CA ALA A 96 7.31 -13.57 9.48
C ALA A 96 6.06 -12.82 9.97
N GLY A 97 6.23 -11.57 10.44
CA GLY A 97 5.16 -10.71 10.97
C GLY A 97 4.57 -11.14 12.31
N ARG A 98 4.98 -12.30 12.84
CA ARG A 98 4.45 -12.89 14.08
C ARG A 98 5.57 -13.21 15.09
N ARG A 99 5.30 -12.99 16.38
CA ARG A 99 6.25 -13.32 17.46
C ARG A 99 6.46 -14.83 17.65
N SER A 100 5.43 -15.62 17.40
CA SER A 100 5.48 -17.09 17.50
C SER A 100 6.48 -17.73 16.54
N ALA A 101 6.87 -17.04 15.46
CA ALA A 101 7.92 -17.50 14.55
C ALA A 101 9.26 -17.72 15.26
N LEU A 102 9.58 -16.89 16.26
CA LEU A 102 10.80 -17.01 17.06
C LEU A 102 10.71 -18.07 18.17
N ALA A 103 9.52 -18.63 18.44
CA ALA A 103 9.34 -19.60 19.51
C ALA A 103 9.78 -21.02 19.10
N SER A 104 9.96 -21.28 17.80
CA SER A 104 10.41 -22.59 17.33
C SER A 104 11.89 -22.83 17.69
N GLU A 105 12.19 -24.05 18.14
CA GLU A 105 13.55 -24.45 18.50
C GLU A 105 14.51 -24.33 17.32
N GLY A 106 14.08 -24.74 16.13
CA GLY A 106 14.90 -24.67 14.92
C GLY A 106 15.19 -23.23 14.46
N VAL A 107 14.28 -22.28 14.65
CA VAL A 107 14.59 -20.86 14.41
C VAL A 107 15.58 -20.32 15.43
N ASN A 108 15.48 -20.70 16.71
CA ASN A 108 16.45 -20.28 17.72
C ASN A 108 17.85 -20.87 17.47
N ALA A 109 17.94 -22.14 17.05
CA ALA A 109 19.20 -22.76 16.63
C ALA A 109 19.79 -22.05 15.41
N MET A 110 18.96 -21.73 14.40
CA MET A 110 19.38 -20.95 13.23
C MET A 110 19.93 -19.57 13.62
N ILE A 111 19.30 -18.87 14.57
CA ILE A 111 19.79 -17.59 15.08
C ILE A 111 21.15 -17.78 15.77
N GLY A 112 21.34 -18.86 16.53
CA GLY A 112 22.59 -19.15 17.24
C GLY A 112 23.77 -19.43 16.30
N ASP A 113 23.54 -20.31 15.34
CA ASP A 113 24.60 -20.98 14.57
C ASP A 113 24.81 -20.37 13.18
N ARG A 114 23.73 -19.94 12.51
CA ARG A 114 23.74 -19.51 11.10
C ARG A 114 23.57 -18.02 10.89
N ALA A 115 23.44 -17.23 11.95
CA ALA A 115 23.32 -15.78 11.82
C ALA A 115 24.46 -15.15 11.00
N PRO A 116 25.75 -15.51 11.18
CA PRO A 116 26.83 -14.94 10.37
C PRO A 116 26.72 -15.31 8.88
N ASP A 117 26.27 -16.53 8.57
CA ASP A 117 26.19 -17.05 7.19
C ASP A 117 25.09 -16.36 6.36
N LEU A 118 24.09 -15.80 7.04
CA LEU A 118 22.96 -15.11 6.42
C LEU A 118 23.24 -13.61 6.19
N VAL A 119 24.33 -13.07 6.72
CA VAL A 119 24.73 -11.66 6.53
C VAL A 119 25.40 -11.50 5.17
N GLN A 120 24.85 -10.64 4.32
CA GLN A 120 25.46 -10.28 3.03
C GLN A 120 26.49 -9.15 3.17
N SER A 121 26.18 -8.15 3.99
CA SER A 121 27.09 -7.03 4.22
C SER A 121 26.84 -6.42 5.59
N TYR A 122 27.89 -5.83 6.17
CA TYR A 122 27.79 -5.04 7.38
C TYR A 122 28.58 -3.74 7.26
N GLN A 123 28.11 -2.69 7.95
CA GLN A 123 28.77 -1.40 8.02
C GLN A 123 28.68 -0.84 9.43
N TYR A 124 29.75 -0.22 9.91
CA TYR A 124 29.72 0.53 11.16
C TYR A 124 29.28 1.97 10.89
N GLU A 125 28.32 2.43 11.66
CA GLU A 125 27.85 3.81 11.70
C GLU A 125 27.99 4.33 13.12
N THR A 126 28.39 5.59 13.27
CA THR A 126 28.35 6.29 14.55
C THR A 126 27.20 7.29 14.48
N ASP A 127 26.29 7.25 15.44
CA ASP A 127 25.21 8.22 15.50
C ASP A 127 25.68 9.59 16.01
N GLU A 128 24.80 10.58 15.98
CA GLU A 128 25.08 11.96 16.46
C GLU A 128 25.42 12.01 17.96
N GLU A 129 25.04 10.98 18.71
CA GLU A 129 25.28 10.83 20.15
C GLU A 129 26.61 10.09 20.43
N GLY A 130 27.34 9.70 19.39
CA GLY A 130 28.62 8.99 19.49
C GLY A 130 28.48 7.48 19.74
N GLN A 131 27.27 6.91 19.69
CA GLN A 131 27.07 5.48 19.85
C GLN A 131 27.33 4.74 18.54
N GLN A 132 28.07 3.63 18.64
CA GLN A 132 28.38 2.79 17.50
C GLN A 132 27.23 1.84 17.21
N ARG A 133 26.83 1.80 15.94
CA ARG A 133 25.78 0.92 15.41
C ARG A 133 26.36 0.09 14.29
N LEU A 134 25.90 -1.15 14.20
CA LEU A 134 26.20 -2.06 13.11
C LEU A 134 24.97 -2.14 12.22
N VAL A 135 25.10 -1.63 11.00
CA VAL A 135 24.13 -1.82 9.93
C VAL A 135 24.37 -3.17 9.31
N LEU A 136 23.37 -4.04 9.36
CA LEU A 136 23.43 -5.40 8.85
C LEU A 136 22.43 -5.56 7.72
N LYS A 137 22.89 -6.08 6.58
CA LYS A 137 22.02 -6.54 5.49
C LYS A 137 22.06 -8.05 5.43
N PHE A 138 20.91 -8.68 5.55
CA PHE A 138 20.74 -10.12 5.43
C PHE A 138 20.27 -10.51 4.03
N GLY A 139 20.68 -11.69 3.57
CA GLY A 139 20.27 -12.20 2.27
C GLY A 139 18.83 -12.69 2.29
N ALA A 140 17.95 -12.01 1.55
CA ALA A 140 16.52 -12.30 1.52
C ALA A 140 16.20 -13.77 1.19
N VAL A 141 16.84 -14.31 0.15
CA VAL A 141 16.66 -15.71 -0.29
C VAL A 141 17.08 -16.69 0.81
N GLY A 142 18.25 -16.48 1.42
CA GLY A 142 18.78 -17.36 2.47
C GLY A 142 17.89 -17.35 3.72
N VAL A 143 17.48 -16.16 4.16
CA VAL A 143 16.59 -16.00 5.33
C VAL A 143 15.22 -16.62 5.07
N ASN A 144 14.60 -16.37 3.91
CA ASN A 144 13.28 -16.90 3.60
C ASN A 144 13.30 -18.42 3.48
N ARG A 145 14.34 -18.98 2.82
CA ARG A 145 14.52 -20.43 2.74
C ARG A 145 14.68 -21.04 4.13
N ALA A 146 15.51 -20.45 4.98
CA ALA A 146 15.75 -20.99 6.29
C ALA A 146 14.49 -20.91 7.20
N LEU A 147 13.63 -19.90 7.02
CA LEU A 147 12.30 -19.87 7.65
C LEU A 147 11.36 -20.95 7.09
N ALA A 148 11.35 -21.13 5.77
CA ALA A 148 10.52 -22.12 5.11
C ALA A 148 10.91 -23.55 5.52
N ASP A 149 12.20 -23.84 5.64
CA ASP A 149 12.73 -25.13 6.13
C ASP A 149 12.26 -25.44 7.57
N GLN A 150 11.92 -24.42 8.36
CA GLN A 150 11.36 -24.53 9.70
C GLN A 150 9.82 -24.52 9.73
N GLY A 151 9.16 -24.55 8.57
CA GLY A 151 7.70 -24.49 8.46
C GLY A 151 7.10 -23.14 8.86
N VAL A 152 7.91 -22.09 8.96
CA VAL A 152 7.44 -20.75 9.35
C VAL A 152 6.92 -20.01 8.12
N ALA A 153 5.66 -19.56 8.19
CA ALA A 153 5.07 -18.75 7.14
C ALA A 153 5.78 -17.39 6.99
N VAL A 154 5.96 -16.96 5.75
CA VAL A 154 6.64 -15.72 5.39
C VAL A 154 5.64 -14.75 4.77
N TRP A 155 5.62 -13.50 5.26
CA TRP A 155 4.73 -12.45 4.74
C TRP A 155 5.36 -11.66 3.56
N GLY A 156 6.67 -11.73 3.33
CA GLY A 156 7.30 -11.09 2.17
C GLY A 156 7.39 -9.55 2.27
N ALA A 157 7.62 -8.83 1.16
CA ALA A 157 7.84 -7.38 1.18
C ALA A 157 6.59 -6.53 0.87
N ASN A 158 5.54 -7.13 0.30
CA ASN A 158 4.30 -6.43 -0.04
C ASN A 158 3.43 -6.28 1.22
N ARG A 159 3.49 -5.11 1.84
CA ARG A 159 2.81 -4.79 3.10
C ARG A 159 1.77 -3.70 2.83
N PRO A 160 0.53 -3.82 3.34
CA PRO A 160 -0.48 -2.80 3.15
C PRO A 160 -0.08 -1.51 3.89
N LEU A 161 -0.09 -0.39 3.16
CA LEU A 161 0.13 0.94 3.74
C LEU A 161 -1.01 1.28 4.69
N THR A 162 -0.70 1.35 5.98
CA THR A 162 -1.70 1.63 7.02
C THR A 162 -1.69 3.12 7.36
N PHE A 163 -2.81 3.81 7.15
CA PHE A 163 -3.01 5.16 7.65
C PHE A 163 -3.60 5.09 9.06
N ALA A 164 -3.02 5.79 10.03
CA ALA A 164 -3.49 5.74 11.41
C ALA A 164 -3.87 7.12 11.97
N TRP A 165 -5.13 7.27 12.36
CA TRP A 165 -5.61 8.34 13.21
C TRP A 165 -5.33 7.99 14.67
N ILE A 166 -4.34 8.62 15.29
CA ILE A 166 -3.97 8.33 16.68
C ILE A 166 -4.21 9.58 17.53
N ALA A 167 -5.18 9.51 18.43
CA ALA A 167 -5.46 10.56 19.40
C ALA A 167 -4.93 10.16 20.79
N VAL A 168 -4.16 11.05 21.42
CA VAL A 168 -3.61 10.86 22.76
C VAL A 168 -4.28 11.82 23.71
N ASP A 169 -4.95 11.28 24.73
CA ASP A 169 -5.56 12.01 25.83
C ASP A 169 -4.69 11.86 27.10
N SER A 170 -4.06 12.96 27.48
CA SER A 170 -3.20 13.04 28.66
C SER A 170 -3.95 13.36 29.96
N GLY A 171 -5.27 13.51 29.90
CA GLY A 171 -6.17 13.97 30.97
C GLY A 171 -6.25 15.50 31.09
N ARG A 172 -5.25 16.24 30.60
CA ARG A 172 -5.24 17.71 30.56
C ARG A 172 -5.48 18.28 29.17
N ASP A 173 -5.05 17.54 28.17
CA ASP A 173 -5.17 17.90 26.76
C ASP A 173 -5.22 16.63 25.93
N ARG A 174 -5.93 16.73 24.80
CA ARG A 174 -6.07 15.69 23.80
C ARG A 174 -5.54 16.16 22.46
N ARG A 175 -4.58 15.42 21.92
CA ARG A 175 -3.87 15.81 20.69
C ARG A 175 -3.79 14.67 19.71
N LEU A 176 -3.84 15.01 18.43
CA LEU A 176 -3.56 14.08 17.36
C LEU A 176 -2.04 13.85 17.22
N VAL A 177 -1.62 12.62 16.95
CA VAL A 177 -0.23 12.32 16.56
C VAL A 177 -0.13 12.57 15.06
N SER A 178 0.74 13.50 14.64
CA SER A 178 0.93 13.86 13.23
C SER A 178 2.31 13.46 12.71
N ARG A 179 2.50 13.49 11.40
CA ARG A 179 3.74 13.18 10.69
C ARG A 179 4.88 14.15 11.01
N VAL A 180 4.57 15.43 11.23
CA VAL A 180 5.59 16.43 11.58
C VAL A 180 5.60 16.61 13.10
N GLY A 181 6.77 16.48 13.70
CA GLY A 181 6.97 16.76 15.12
C GLY A 181 6.89 18.27 15.40
N GLY A 182 6.27 18.63 16.52
CA GLY A 182 6.47 19.93 17.17
C GLY A 182 7.12 19.72 18.55
N ASP A 183 7.33 20.77 19.34
CA ASP A 183 7.95 20.69 20.68
C ASP A 183 7.01 20.12 21.77
N SER A 184 6.24 19.07 21.46
CA SER A 184 5.10 18.60 22.26
C SER A 184 5.16 17.09 22.51
N PRO A 185 4.51 16.56 23.58
CA PRO A 185 4.36 15.12 23.83
C PRO A 185 3.88 14.27 22.63
N SER A 186 3.24 14.88 21.63
CA SER A 186 2.87 14.21 20.37
C SER A 186 4.07 13.71 19.56
N THR A 187 5.24 14.34 19.72
CA THR A 187 6.50 13.96 19.05
C THR A 187 7.03 12.64 19.60
N ALA A 188 7.02 12.44 20.92
CA ALA A 188 7.41 11.17 21.54
C ALA A 188 6.50 10.01 21.09
N TRP A 189 5.18 10.25 21.03
CA TRP A 189 4.23 9.26 20.52
C TRP A 189 4.44 8.94 19.03
N ARG A 190 4.70 9.96 18.21
CA ARG A 190 5.06 9.76 16.80
C ARG A 190 6.31 8.88 16.67
N ASP A 191 7.38 9.21 17.38
CA ASP A 191 8.63 8.42 17.34
C ASP A 191 8.41 6.97 17.78
N ALA A 192 7.69 6.77 18.90
CA ALA A 192 7.36 5.45 19.40
C ALA A 192 6.57 4.61 18.36
N MET A 193 5.57 5.22 17.71
CA MET A 193 4.75 4.55 16.69
C MET A 193 5.53 4.23 15.42
N ILE A 194 6.30 5.18 14.91
CA ILE A 194 7.13 4.99 13.70
C ILE A 194 8.23 3.96 13.97
N SER A 195 8.87 4.01 15.13
CA SER A 195 9.89 3.04 15.54
C SER A 195 9.29 1.63 15.66
N ALA A 196 8.14 1.48 16.31
CA ALA A 196 7.44 0.20 16.43
C ALA A 196 7.02 -0.36 15.06
N ALA A 197 6.49 0.49 14.17
CA ALA A 197 6.09 0.10 12.81
C ALA A 197 7.29 -0.32 11.96
N THR A 198 8.37 0.44 12.00
CA THR A 198 9.65 0.10 11.33
C THR A 198 10.21 -1.21 11.87
N GLY A 199 10.16 -1.40 13.20
CA GLY A 199 10.59 -2.62 13.88
C GLY A 199 9.82 -3.87 13.44
N ARG A 200 8.57 -3.72 12.97
CA ARG A 200 7.73 -4.79 12.44
C ARG A 200 7.64 -4.84 10.91
N GLY A 201 8.34 -3.94 10.21
CA GLY A 201 8.26 -3.84 8.74
C GLY A 201 6.87 -3.44 8.26
N LEU A 202 6.13 -2.66 9.04
CA LEU A 202 4.82 -2.14 8.70
C LEU A 202 4.94 -0.70 8.16
N PRO A 203 4.48 -0.41 6.93
CA PRO A 203 4.43 0.94 6.42
C PRO A 203 3.27 1.69 7.11
N LEU A 204 3.62 2.61 8.01
CA LEU A 204 2.68 3.41 8.79
C LEU A 204 2.69 4.86 8.31
N ARG A 205 1.53 5.38 7.92
CA ARG A 205 1.33 6.77 7.54
C ARG A 205 0.53 7.50 8.62
N LEU A 206 1.07 8.64 9.05
CA LEU A 206 0.44 9.52 10.02
C LEU A 206 -0.16 10.75 9.35
N PRO A 207 -1.19 11.36 9.97
CA PRO A 207 -1.81 12.57 9.47
C PRO A 207 -0.84 13.75 9.35
N SER A 208 -1.05 14.66 8.40
CA SER A 208 -0.31 15.92 8.34
C SER A 208 -0.64 16.85 9.52
N ALA A 209 0.29 17.74 9.86
CA ALA A 209 0.15 18.68 10.98
C ALA A 209 -1.05 19.64 10.86
N GLN A 210 -1.61 19.85 9.66
CA GLN A 210 -2.80 20.70 9.48
C GLN A 210 -4.02 20.21 10.28
N TRP A 211 -4.07 18.91 10.60
CA TRP A 211 -5.18 18.30 11.33
C TRP A 211 -4.99 18.32 12.86
N HIS A 212 -3.91 18.92 13.38
CA HIS A 212 -3.60 18.91 14.82
C HIS A 212 -4.62 19.62 15.71
N HIS A 213 -5.28 20.66 15.20
CA HIS A 213 -6.20 21.52 15.96
C HIS A 213 -7.68 21.32 15.59
N ASP A 214 -8.02 20.19 14.96
CA ASP A 214 -9.40 19.89 14.57
C ASP A 214 -10.15 19.15 15.68
N ASP A 215 -10.91 19.88 16.49
CA ASP A 215 -11.69 19.32 17.61
C ASP A 215 -12.80 18.37 17.14
N ALA A 216 -13.36 18.61 15.95
CA ALA A 216 -14.36 17.73 15.36
C ALA A 216 -13.71 16.39 14.98
N LEU A 217 -12.51 16.41 14.40
CA LEU A 217 -11.72 15.21 14.12
C LEU A 217 -11.45 14.40 15.39
N LEU A 218 -10.98 15.06 16.45
CA LEU A 218 -10.71 14.38 17.73
C LEU A 218 -11.99 13.75 18.30
N SER A 219 -13.12 14.44 18.18
CA SER A 219 -14.42 13.91 18.58
C SER A 219 -14.82 12.68 17.75
N ASP A 220 -14.60 12.72 16.44
CA ASP A 220 -14.87 11.61 15.53
C ASP A 220 -13.98 10.40 15.81
N ILE A 221 -12.70 10.61 16.13
CA ILE A 221 -11.76 9.57 16.55
C ILE A 221 -12.20 8.93 17.88
N ARG A 222 -12.71 9.74 18.82
CA ARG A 222 -13.23 9.23 20.12
C ARG A 222 -14.43 8.32 19.92
N GLY A 223 -15.37 8.78 19.09
CA GLY A 223 -16.56 8.03 18.72
C GLY A 223 -16.25 6.84 17.82
N GLN A 224 -15.02 6.74 17.30
CA GLN A 224 -14.60 5.76 16.31
C GLN A 224 -15.55 5.75 15.10
N PHE A 225 -15.97 6.93 14.63
CA PHE A 225 -16.86 7.12 13.48
C PHE A 225 -16.11 6.86 12.16
N LEU A 226 -15.90 5.57 11.86
CA LEU A 226 -15.05 5.11 10.76
C LEU A 226 -15.43 5.71 9.41
N SER A 227 -16.73 5.79 9.07
CA SER A 227 -17.18 6.32 7.77
C SER A 227 -16.73 7.76 7.55
N LYS A 228 -16.95 8.65 8.54
CA LYS A 228 -16.49 10.05 8.48
C LYS A 228 -14.98 10.16 8.40
N LEU A 229 -14.27 9.31 9.14
CA LEU A 229 -12.81 9.32 9.17
C LEU A 229 -12.20 8.79 7.87
N ARG A 230 -12.88 7.85 7.20
CA ARG A 230 -12.52 7.33 5.88
C ARG A 230 -12.71 8.39 4.79
N GLU A 231 -13.84 9.09 4.80
CA GLU A 231 -14.10 10.20 3.87
C GLU A 231 -13.00 11.27 3.93
N ARG A 232 -12.48 11.58 5.13
CA ARG A 232 -11.40 12.58 5.30
C ARG A 232 -10.06 12.18 4.70
N VAL A 233 -9.83 10.90 4.43
CA VAL A 233 -8.57 10.38 3.87
C VAL A 233 -8.77 9.77 2.48
N ALA A 234 -9.92 9.98 1.84
CA ALA A 234 -10.23 9.42 0.52
C ALA A 234 -9.13 9.73 -0.52
N ASP A 235 -8.59 10.95 -0.49
CA ASP A 235 -7.54 11.40 -1.41
C ASP A 235 -6.10 11.10 -0.93
N VAL A 236 -5.96 10.45 0.23
CA VAL A 236 -4.64 10.11 0.79
C VAL A 236 -4.31 8.67 0.41
N PRO A 237 -3.14 8.38 -0.17
CA PRO A 237 -2.76 6.99 -0.45
C PRO A 237 -2.65 6.16 0.83
N HIS A 238 -3.48 5.11 0.94
CA HIS A 238 -3.48 4.09 2.00
C HIS A 238 -4.21 2.83 1.52
N ASN A 239 -3.92 1.69 2.14
CA ASN A 239 -4.64 0.42 1.94
C ASN A 239 -5.55 0.08 3.11
N LEU A 240 -5.19 0.49 4.33
CA LEU A 240 -5.94 0.20 5.56
C LEU A 240 -6.05 1.47 6.41
N LEU A 241 -7.17 1.63 7.12
CA LEU A 241 -7.39 2.68 8.10
C LEU A 241 -7.38 2.14 9.54
N GLY A 242 -6.53 2.72 10.38
CA GLY A 242 -6.48 2.48 11.82
C GLY A 242 -6.97 3.69 12.61
N ILE A 243 -7.83 3.47 13.60
CA ILE A 243 -8.30 4.50 14.54
C ILE A 243 -7.87 4.11 15.94
N VAL A 244 -7.05 4.94 16.59
CA VAL A 244 -6.45 4.66 17.89
C VAL A 244 -6.81 5.78 18.87
N ASN A 245 -7.31 5.40 20.03
CA ASN A 245 -7.47 6.27 21.19
C ASN A 245 -6.53 5.80 22.28
N ILE A 246 -5.65 6.70 22.73
CA ILE A 246 -4.73 6.48 23.83
C ILE A 246 -5.16 7.35 24.98
N SER A 247 -5.33 6.79 26.17
CA SER A 247 -5.70 7.52 27.38
C SER A 247 -4.86 7.09 28.57
N ARG A 248 -4.77 7.93 29.59
CA ARG A 248 -4.14 7.55 30.86
C ARG A 248 -4.92 6.45 31.57
N ALA A 249 -4.21 5.44 32.05
CA ALA A 249 -4.75 4.37 32.88
C ALA A 249 -3.84 4.17 34.11
N GLY A 250 -4.23 4.75 35.26
CA GLY A 250 -3.40 4.77 36.46
C GLY A 250 -2.07 5.51 36.24
N SER A 251 -0.95 4.84 36.51
CA SER A 251 0.40 5.36 36.23
C SER A 251 0.84 5.20 34.78
N GLY A 252 0.13 4.38 34.00
CA GLY A 252 0.48 4.05 32.61
C GLY A 252 -0.50 4.61 31.60
N TRP A 253 -0.52 3.96 30.44
CA TRP A 253 -1.31 4.30 29.28
C TRP A 253 -2.08 3.08 28.80
N GLU A 254 -3.27 3.32 28.26
CA GLU A 254 -4.09 2.32 27.58
C GLU A 254 -4.36 2.82 26.16
N ALA A 255 -4.16 1.95 25.17
CA ALA A 255 -4.58 2.16 23.80
C ALA A 255 -5.78 1.28 23.50
N SER A 256 -6.80 1.87 22.87
CA SER A 256 -7.90 1.15 22.24
C SER A 256 -7.93 1.49 20.76
N TRP A 257 -8.09 0.49 19.90
CA TRP A 257 -8.09 0.74 18.46
C TRP A 257 -9.16 -0.04 17.71
N ARG A 258 -9.36 0.38 16.47
CA ARG A 258 -10.01 -0.38 15.40
C ARG A 258 -9.12 -0.32 14.18
N LEU A 259 -8.87 -1.47 13.57
CA LEU A 259 -8.13 -1.59 12.32
C LEU A 259 -9.06 -2.14 11.25
N GLU A 260 -9.12 -1.47 10.11
CA GLU A 260 -9.83 -1.93 8.93
C GLU A 260 -9.08 -3.12 8.32
N ASN A 261 -9.47 -4.36 8.69
CA ASN A 261 -8.87 -5.59 8.20
C ASN A 261 -9.97 -6.56 7.71
N GLY A 262 -10.80 -6.16 6.73
CA GLY A 262 -11.73 -7.01 5.94
C GLY A 262 -12.54 -8.12 6.65
N GLY A 263 -12.86 -7.97 7.94
CA GLY A 263 -13.55 -8.92 8.82
C GLY A 263 -13.95 -8.22 10.13
N GLU A 264 -14.76 -8.86 10.99
CA GLU A 264 -15.45 -8.24 12.15
C GLU A 264 -14.65 -7.13 12.86
N PHE A 265 -15.31 -5.99 13.07
CA PHE A 265 -14.74 -4.83 13.75
C PHE A 265 -14.59 -5.08 15.26
N GLY A 266 -13.52 -5.79 15.64
CA GLY A 266 -13.09 -5.91 17.03
C GLY A 266 -12.52 -4.60 17.57
N ARG A 267 -12.89 -4.24 18.81
CA ARG A 267 -12.14 -3.24 19.58
C ARG A 267 -11.15 -3.99 20.45
N ASP A 268 -9.87 -3.85 20.14
CA ASP A 268 -8.80 -4.36 20.97
C ASP A 268 -8.30 -3.28 21.92
N THR A 269 -7.78 -3.71 23.07
CA THR A 269 -7.15 -2.84 24.06
C THR A 269 -5.82 -3.39 24.53
N VAL A 270 -4.89 -2.50 24.84
CA VAL A 270 -3.60 -2.87 25.45
C VAL A 270 -3.12 -1.77 26.36
N SER A 271 -2.40 -2.14 27.43
CA SER A 271 -1.85 -1.19 28.39
C SER A 271 -0.35 -1.39 28.58
N ALA A 272 0.36 -0.29 28.84
CA ALA A 272 1.78 -0.26 29.13
C ALA A 272 2.17 1.03 29.87
N ASP A 273 3.33 1.02 30.51
CA ASP A 273 3.78 2.16 31.35
C ASP A 273 4.35 3.32 30.51
N THR A 274 4.96 3.03 29.36
CA THR A 274 5.61 4.04 28.51
C THR A 274 5.05 4.06 27.08
N PRO A 275 5.17 5.20 26.36
CA PRO A 275 4.75 5.29 24.97
C PRO A 275 5.38 4.23 24.06
N GLU A 276 6.66 3.94 24.25
CA GLU A 276 7.45 3.00 23.45
C GLU A 276 6.94 1.57 23.64
N GLN A 277 6.67 1.19 24.90
CA GLN A 277 6.12 -0.12 25.22
C GLN A 277 4.70 -0.27 24.68
N LEU A 278 3.86 0.77 24.81
CA LEU A 278 2.49 0.75 24.30
C LEU A 278 2.47 0.61 22.77
N ALA A 279 3.26 1.43 22.07
CA ALA A 279 3.38 1.38 20.62
C ALA A 279 3.90 0.03 20.13
N SER A 280 4.95 -0.52 20.77
CA SER A 280 5.51 -1.83 20.44
C SER A 280 4.49 -2.96 20.59
N ARG A 281 3.69 -2.94 21.66
CA ARG A 281 2.63 -3.94 21.88
C ARG A 281 1.50 -3.80 20.86
N MET A 282 0.97 -2.60 20.68
CA MET A 282 -0.16 -2.31 19.77
C MET A 282 0.19 -2.63 18.32
N ILE A 283 1.28 -2.06 17.80
CA ILE A 283 1.73 -2.29 16.43
C ILE A 283 2.16 -3.75 16.24
N GLY A 284 2.66 -4.39 17.31
CA GLY A 284 2.93 -5.82 17.30
C GLY A 284 1.69 -6.68 17.05
N LEU A 285 0.56 -6.33 17.67
CA LEU A 285 -0.72 -6.99 17.44
C LEU A 285 -1.27 -6.70 16.03
N TRP A 286 -1.07 -5.48 15.52
CA TRP A 286 -1.41 -5.16 14.12
C TRP A 286 -0.60 -6.03 13.14
N ALA A 287 0.70 -6.14 13.36
CA ALA A 287 1.57 -6.96 12.53
C ALA A 287 1.15 -8.44 12.55
N GLU A 288 0.79 -8.96 13.73
CA GLU A 288 0.35 -10.35 13.91
C GLU A 288 -0.98 -10.61 13.20
N SER A 289 -1.99 -9.73 13.36
CA SER A 289 -3.28 -9.85 12.69
C SER A 289 -3.17 -9.74 11.16
N LEU A 290 -2.30 -8.87 10.66
CA LEU A 290 -2.07 -8.75 9.22
C LEU A 290 -1.27 -9.94 8.68
N ALA A 291 -0.28 -10.43 9.42
CA ALA A 291 0.49 -11.61 9.02
C ALA A 291 -0.37 -12.89 9.02
N GLU A 292 -1.42 -12.97 9.84
CA GLU A 292 -2.37 -14.09 9.79
C GLU A 292 -3.11 -14.15 8.45
N ARG A 293 -3.46 -12.98 7.89
CA ARG A 293 -4.15 -12.90 6.59
C ARG A 293 -3.24 -13.03 5.39
N TYR A 294 -2.05 -12.43 5.46
CA TYR A 294 -1.21 -12.20 4.28
C TYR A 294 0.08 -13.04 4.25
N ALA A 295 0.42 -13.78 5.32
CA ALA A 295 1.60 -14.65 5.30
C ALA A 295 1.33 -15.95 4.55
N VAL A 296 2.29 -16.37 3.74
CA VAL A 296 2.21 -17.60 2.95
C VAL A 296 2.98 -18.71 3.67
N ALA A 297 2.34 -19.86 3.87
CA ALA A 297 2.94 -21.01 4.55
C ALA A 297 3.98 -21.70 3.66
N ALA A 298 5.05 -22.23 4.27
CA ALA A 298 6.15 -22.89 3.57
C ALA A 298 5.75 -24.08 2.67
N GLY A 299 4.58 -24.69 2.92
CA GLY A 299 4.00 -25.74 2.06
C GLY A 299 3.46 -25.23 0.71
N ASP A 300 3.18 -23.93 0.60
CA ASP A 300 2.78 -23.26 -0.65
C ASP A 300 3.98 -22.60 -1.37
N VAL A 301 5.18 -22.60 -0.75
CA VAL A 301 6.39 -21.89 -1.22
C VAL A 301 7.21 -22.71 -2.22
N SER A 302 6.61 -23.76 -2.80
CA SER A 302 7.16 -24.42 -4.00
C SER A 302 6.73 -23.75 -5.31
N GLU A 303 5.81 -22.79 -5.25
CA GLU A 303 5.44 -21.97 -6.40
C GLU A 303 5.99 -20.55 -6.14
N GLY A 304 6.76 -20.00 -7.08
CA GLY A 304 7.29 -18.64 -7.06
C GLY A 304 6.26 -17.53 -6.76
N GLN A 305 6.66 -16.27 -6.89
CA GLN A 305 5.75 -15.14 -6.67
C GLN A 305 4.54 -15.26 -7.61
N LYS A 306 3.33 -14.97 -7.10
CA LYS A 306 2.09 -15.07 -7.90
C LYS A 306 1.55 -13.69 -8.24
N VAL A 307 1.09 -13.52 -9.47
CA VAL A 307 0.44 -12.31 -9.99
C VAL A 307 -0.76 -12.70 -10.84
N ASP A 308 -1.87 -11.97 -10.71
CA ASP A 308 -3.07 -12.17 -11.52
C ASP A 308 -3.07 -11.15 -12.67
N LEU A 309 -3.07 -11.61 -13.91
CA LEU A 309 -3.18 -10.80 -15.12
C LEU A 309 -4.63 -10.83 -15.61
N ARG A 310 -5.31 -9.68 -15.57
CA ARG A 310 -6.63 -9.47 -16.18
C ARG A 310 -6.44 -8.96 -17.59
N LEU A 311 -6.92 -9.73 -18.55
CA LEU A 311 -6.82 -9.45 -19.97
C LEU A 311 -8.20 -9.20 -20.55
N ASP A 312 -8.40 -8.01 -21.10
CA ASP A 312 -9.56 -7.72 -21.93
C ASP A 312 -9.29 -8.20 -23.38
N ASN A 313 -10.35 -8.50 -24.13
CA ASN A 313 -10.30 -8.95 -25.53
C ASN A 313 -9.66 -10.34 -25.71
N VAL A 314 -9.99 -11.27 -24.81
CA VAL A 314 -9.64 -12.69 -24.89
C VAL A 314 -10.95 -13.47 -24.96
N SER A 315 -11.44 -13.70 -26.19
CA SER A 315 -12.77 -14.25 -26.45
C SER A 315 -12.77 -15.59 -27.17
N GLU A 316 -11.70 -15.91 -27.91
CA GLU A 316 -11.60 -17.17 -28.67
C GLU A 316 -10.74 -18.22 -27.95
N LEU A 317 -11.03 -19.51 -28.13
CA LEU A 317 -10.27 -20.60 -27.49
C LEU A 317 -8.76 -20.50 -27.79
N ASP A 318 -8.44 -20.10 -29.02
CA ASP A 318 -7.07 -19.92 -29.51
C ASP A 318 -6.36 -18.74 -28.82
N ASP A 319 -7.08 -17.70 -28.41
CA ASP A 319 -6.51 -16.57 -27.66
C ASP A 319 -6.01 -17.02 -26.28
N TYR A 320 -6.77 -17.88 -25.58
CA TYR A 320 -6.33 -18.37 -24.27
C TYR A 320 -5.07 -19.21 -24.36
N GLY A 321 -4.98 -20.06 -25.39
CA GLY A 321 -3.78 -20.84 -25.67
C GLY A 321 -2.58 -19.93 -25.98
N ALA A 322 -2.80 -18.91 -26.81
CA ALA A 322 -1.76 -17.97 -27.20
C ALA A 322 -1.26 -17.11 -26.04
N VAL A 323 -2.14 -16.68 -25.13
CA VAL A 323 -1.78 -15.98 -23.89
C VAL A 323 -1.00 -16.90 -22.95
N SER A 324 -1.51 -18.11 -22.70
CA SER A 324 -0.85 -19.05 -21.79
C SER A 324 0.56 -19.38 -22.26
N GLN A 325 0.72 -19.65 -23.56
CA GLN A 325 2.03 -19.92 -24.16
C GLN A 325 2.94 -18.69 -24.07
N SER A 326 2.42 -17.51 -24.42
CA SER A 326 3.17 -16.25 -24.37
C SER A 326 3.75 -15.94 -22.99
N LEU A 327 2.95 -16.11 -21.94
CA LEU A 327 3.41 -15.88 -20.56
C LEU A 327 4.38 -16.98 -20.12
N SER A 328 4.15 -18.24 -20.48
CA SER A 328 5.03 -19.37 -20.14
C SER A 328 6.40 -19.32 -20.82
N ASP A 329 6.52 -18.67 -21.98
CA ASP A 329 7.79 -18.53 -22.70
C ASP A 329 8.69 -17.42 -22.11
N MET A 330 8.19 -16.61 -21.16
CA MET A 330 8.98 -15.56 -20.52
C MET A 330 9.93 -16.17 -19.49
N GLU A 331 11.23 -15.85 -19.59
CA GLU A 331 12.27 -16.40 -18.70
C GLU A 331 12.00 -16.25 -17.19
N PRO A 332 11.36 -15.17 -16.69
CA PRO A 332 11.02 -15.06 -15.27
C PRO A 332 9.82 -15.92 -14.84
N VAL A 333 9.04 -16.51 -15.76
CA VAL A 333 7.75 -17.17 -15.45
C VAL A 333 7.93 -18.67 -15.33
N ASP A 334 7.55 -19.21 -14.17
CA ASP A 334 7.63 -20.64 -13.85
C ASP A 334 6.36 -21.40 -14.24
N GLN A 335 5.18 -20.78 -14.07
CA GLN A 335 3.90 -21.42 -14.37
C GLN A 335 2.79 -20.41 -14.66
N VAL A 336 1.87 -20.76 -15.57
CA VAL A 336 0.68 -19.95 -15.90
C VAL A 336 -0.56 -20.83 -15.87
N ARG A 337 -1.66 -20.35 -15.26
CA ARG A 337 -2.96 -21.05 -15.28
C ARG A 337 -4.13 -20.05 -15.43
N PRO A 338 -5.18 -20.37 -16.19
CA PRO A 338 -6.41 -19.57 -16.19
C PRO A 338 -7.14 -19.71 -14.84
N VAL A 339 -7.65 -18.60 -14.31
CA VAL A 339 -8.39 -18.52 -13.03
C VAL A 339 -9.88 -18.26 -13.27
N SER A 340 -10.19 -17.40 -14.23
CA SER A 340 -11.56 -17.07 -14.62
C SER A 340 -11.60 -16.68 -16.09
N VAL A 341 -12.67 -17.06 -16.77
CA VAL A 341 -12.90 -16.78 -18.19
C VAL A 341 -14.36 -16.36 -18.36
N THR A 342 -14.55 -15.17 -18.91
CA THR A 342 -15.83 -14.58 -19.31
C THR A 342 -15.79 -14.32 -20.83
N ALA A 343 -16.92 -13.94 -21.43
CA ALA A 343 -17.06 -13.71 -22.88
C ALA A 343 -16.04 -12.71 -23.47
N ASP A 344 -15.63 -11.68 -22.72
CA ASP A 344 -14.75 -10.60 -23.19
C ASP A 344 -13.47 -10.43 -22.36
N ARG A 345 -13.33 -11.20 -21.27
CA ARG A 345 -12.25 -11.04 -20.28
C ARG A 345 -11.76 -12.37 -19.75
N ALA A 346 -10.44 -12.48 -19.61
CA ALA A 346 -9.77 -13.62 -19.00
C ALA A 346 -8.87 -13.17 -17.85
N THR A 347 -8.82 -13.95 -16.76
CA THR A 347 -7.85 -13.77 -15.69
C THR A 347 -6.90 -14.95 -15.66
N PHE A 348 -5.60 -14.68 -15.81
CA PHE A 348 -4.53 -15.67 -15.73
C PHE A 348 -3.71 -15.44 -14.46
N ARG A 349 -3.31 -16.51 -13.79
CA ARG A 349 -2.36 -16.46 -12.68
C ARG A 349 -1.02 -16.94 -13.16
N ALA A 350 -0.02 -16.06 -13.06
CA ALA A 350 1.37 -16.38 -13.34
C ALA A 350 2.16 -16.53 -12.04
N THR A 351 2.93 -17.60 -11.95
CA THR A 351 3.94 -17.86 -10.93
C THR A 351 5.30 -17.52 -11.54
N PHE A 352 6.10 -16.69 -10.88
CA PHE A 352 7.34 -16.16 -11.43
C PHE A 352 8.45 -16.04 -10.38
N SER A 353 9.68 -16.03 -10.86
CA SER A 353 10.89 -15.89 -10.07
C SER A 353 11.50 -14.49 -10.26
N GLY A 354 11.95 -13.85 -9.18
CA GLY A 354 12.57 -12.51 -9.22
C GLY A 354 11.65 -11.38 -8.77
N GLU A 355 11.85 -10.18 -9.32
CA GLU A 355 11.06 -8.97 -8.97
C GLU A 355 9.91 -8.74 -9.96
N LEU A 356 8.76 -8.26 -9.47
CA LEU A 356 7.59 -7.95 -10.31
C LEU A 356 7.86 -6.87 -11.36
N SER A 357 8.77 -5.93 -11.07
CA SER A 357 9.26 -4.90 -12.01
C SER A 357 9.86 -5.54 -13.26
N VAL A 358 10.71 -6.55 -13.09
CA VAL A 358 11.34 -7.28 -14.19
C VAL A 358 10.29 -8.01 -15.03
N LEU A 359 9.33 -8.71 -14.40
CA LEU A 359 8.24 -9.35 -15.13
C LEU A 359 7.42 -8.36 -15.96
N LYS A 360 7.13 -7.17 -15.42
CA LYS A 360 6.42 -6.11 -16.17
C LYS A 360 7.20 -5.65 -17.40
N GLU A 361 8.52 -5.58 -17.33
CA GLU A 361 9.39 -5.25 -18.47
C GLU A 361 9.32 -6.35 -19.54
N TYR A 362 9.36 -7.63 -19.17
CA TYR A 362 9.18 -8.74 -20.10
C TYR A 362 7.81 -8.71 -20.80
N ILE A 363 6.74 -8.44 -20.06
CA ILE A 363 5.40 -8.30 -20.64
C ILE A 363 5.34 -7.10 -21.59
N ALA A 364 6.00 -5.98 -21.25
CA ALA A 364 6.03 -4.78 -22.07
C ALA A 364 6.82 -4.95 -23.38
N LEU A 365 7.76 -5.90 -23.45
CA LEU A 365 8.48 -6.24 -24.68
C LEU A 365 7.58 -6.97 -25.70
N ASP A 366 6.54 -7.66 -25.23
CA ASP A 366 5.59 -8.35 -26.09
C ASP A 366 4.45 -7.39 -26.50
N LYS A 367 4.48 -6.99 -27.78
CA LYS A 367 3.54 -6.02 -28.38
C LYS A 367 2.07 -6.47 -28.37
N ARG A 368 1.80 -7.73 -28.02
CA ARG A 368 0.44 -8.27 -27.87
C ARG A 368 -0.24 -7.78 -26.60
N TYR A 369 0.51 -7.37 -25.58
CA TYR A 369 -0.03 -6.81 -24.34
C TYR A 369 -0.06 -5.29 -24.42
N VAL A 370 -1.26 -4.71 -24.36
CA VAL A 370 -1.45 -3.26 -24.31
C VAL A 370 -1.94 -2.87 -22.93
N VAL A 371 -1.22 -1.97 -22.25
CA VAL A 371 -1.63 -1.51 -20.91
C VAL A 371 -2.99 -0.80 -21.00
N VAL A 372 -3.93 -1.21 -20.15
CA VAL A 372 -5.21 -0.51 -19.96
C VAL A 372 -5.10 0.31 -18.67
N GLU A 373 -4.86 1.62 -18.80
CA GLU A 373 -5.00 2.53 -17.66
C GLU A 373 -6.47 2.54 -17.20
N ALA A 374 -6.66 2.53 -15.88
CA ALA A 374 -7.97 2.39 -15.25
C ALA A 374 -8.94 3.50 -15.69
N ALA A 375 -9.96 3.14 -16.46
CA ALA A 375 -11.16 3.95 -16.57
C ALA A 375 -11.91 3.88 -15.23
N SER A 376 -12.18 5.05 -14.64
CA SER A 376 -12.99 5.22 -13.45
C SER A 376 -14.42 4.72 -13.71
N ASP A 377 -14.92 3.78 -12.90
CA ASP A 377 -16.31 3.28 -13.01
C ASP A 377 -17.33 4.41 -12.75
N PRO A 378 -18.21 4.74 -13.71
CA PRO A 378 -19.33 5.63 -13.50
C PRO A 378 -20.57 4.80 -13.18
N SER A 379 -20.73 4.36 -11.92
CA SER A 379 -22.01 3.79 -11.46
C SER A 379 -22.21 4.04 -9.97
N SER A 380 -22.48 5.29 -9.63
CA SER A 380 -23.19 5.65 -8.40
C SER A 380 -24.27 6.69 -8.74
N SER A 381 -25.25 6.28 -9.55
CA SER A 381 -26.47 7.06 -9.84
C SER A 381 -27.61 6.13 -10.25
N ARG A 382 -28.15 5.35 -9.30
CA ARG A 382 -29.53 4.85 -9.34
C ARG A 382 -29.92 4.33 -7.96
N SER A 383 -30.60 5.16 -7.17
CA SER A 383 -32.05 5.13 -6.94
C SER A 383 -32.48 4.05 -5.94
N GLU A 384 -32.76 4.53 -4.74
CA GLU A 384 -33.64 3.98 -3.70
C GLU A 384 -34.81 3.16 -4.26
N PRO A 385 -35.15 2.03 -3.62
CA PRO A 385 -36.52 1.56 -3.60
C PRO A 385 -37.12 1.70 -2.20
N GLU A 386 -38.29 2.33 -2.18
CA GLU A 386 -39.21 2.45 -1.06
C GLU A 386 -39.55 1.10 -0.42
N SER A 387 -39.62 1.12 0.91
CA SER A 387 -40.07 0.02 1.76
C SER A 387 -41.60 0.03 1.89
N PRO A 388 -42.31 -1.10 1.68
CA PRO A 388 -43.66 -1.24 2.19
C PRO A 388 -43.66 -1.88 3.58
N ALA A 389 -44.10 -1.05 4.53
CA ALA A 389 -44.96 -1.33 5.68
C ALA A 389 -44.97 -2.73 6.30
N SER A 390 -44.58 -2.76 7.57
CA SER A 390 -44.85 -3.81 8.54
C SER A 390 -46.33 -3.87 8.93
N LEU A 391 -46.87 -5.08 9.06
CA LEU A 391 -48.07 -5.36 9.85
C LEU A 391 -47.98 -6.78 10.43
N GLY A 392 -48.18 -6.90 11.74
CA GLY A 392 -48.76 -8.09 12.36
C GLY A 392 -47.82 -8.98 13.17
N ALA A 393 -47.55 -8.57 14.41
CA ALA A 393 -47.13 -9.48 15.47
C ALA A 393 -48.27 -10.46 15.82
N GLY A 394 -47.95 -11.75 15.91
CA GLY A 394 -48.87 -12.82 16.27
C GLY A 394 -48.17 -13.95 17.02
N VAL A 395 -48.04 -13.72 18.33
CA VAL A 395 -47.98 -14.66 19.48
C VAL A 395 -47.79 -16.15 19.16
N LEU A 396 -46.69 -16.71 19.70
CA LEU A 396 -46.47 -18.14 19.93
C LEU A 396 -47.34 -18.64 21.10
N GLN A 397 -48.02 -19.77 20.89
CA GLN A 397 -48.44 -20.68 21.97
C GLN A 397 -48.12 -22.12 21.49
N PRO A 398 -47.50 -22.98 22.32
CA PRO A 398 -47.10 -24.32 21.93
C PRO A 398 -48.16 -25.34 22.36
N GLU A 399 -48.44 -26.34 21.52
CA GLU A 399 -49.04 -27.59 22.00
C GLU A 399 -48.42 -28.81 21.30
N SER A 400 -48.15 -29.79 22.17
CA SER A 400 -47.58 -31.12 21.99
C SER A 400 -48.51 -32.10 21.28
N SER A 401 -47.95 -33.14 20.64
CA SER A 401 -48.32 -34.58 20.69
C SER A 401 -47.73 -35.26 19.44
N ALA A 402 -46.71 -36.12 19.54
CA ALA A 402 -46.70 -37.52 19.99
C ALA A 402 -46.96 -38.55 18.86
N SER A 403 -45.94 -39.42 18.70
CA SER A 403 -45.94 -40.84 18.27
C SER A 403 -46.38 -41.25 16.86
N GLY A 404 -45.51 -42.04 16.21
CA GLY A 404 -45.85 -42.86 15.04
C GLY A 404 -44.62 -43.58 14.46
N GLU A 405 -44.49 -44.85 14.78
CA GLU A 405 -43.42 -45.79 14.45
C GLU A 405 -43.61 -46.42 13.04
N GLY A 406 -42.52 -46.82 12.37
CA GLY A 406 -42.57 -47.88 11.35
C GLY A 406 -41.94 -47.60 9.97
N ASP A 407 -40.70 -48.07 9.81
CA ASP A 407 -40.17 -48.87 8.68
C ASP A 407 -40.36 -48.39 7.21
N GLN A 408 -39.26 -48.07 6.52
CA GLN A 408 -38.81 -48.79 5.31
C GLN A 408 -37.53 -48.18 4.71
N VAL A 409 -36.61 -49.08 4.40
CA VAL A 409 -35.38 -48.89 3.63
C VAL A 409 -35.67 -48.79 2.12
N ALA A 410 -34.83 -47.99 1.46
CA ALA A 410 -34.53 -47.99 0.03
C ALA A 410 -35.64 -47.53 -0.94
N ASP A 411 -35.50 -46.32 -1.49
CA ASP A 411 -35.15 -46.19 -2.90
C ASP A 411 -34.69 -44.77 -3.27
N MET A 412 -33.77 -44.72 -4.23
CA MET A 412 -33.47 -43.62 -5.14
C MET A 412 -33.13 -42.22 -4.58
N LEU A 413 -31.82 -41.96 -4.55
CA LEU A 413 -31.26 -40.64 -4.86
C LEU A 413 -31.77 -40.19 -6.24
N GLN A 414 -32.92 -39.51 -6.28
CA GLN A 414 -33.33 -38.72 -7.43
C GLN A 414 -32.62 -37.36 -7.35
N TYR A 415 -31.51 -37.26 -8.08
CA TYR A 415 -30.96 -35.97 -8.45
C TYR A 415 -31.96 -35.30 -9.40
N GLU A 416 -32.69 -34.31 -8.90
CA GLU A 416 -33.51 -33.44 -9.73
C GLU A 416 -32.57 -32.34 -10.28
N PRO A 417 -32.25 -32.32 -11.59
CA PRO A 417 -31.47 -31.21 -12.13
C PRO A 417 -32.34 -29.96 -12.04
N LEU A 418 -31.84 -28.95 -11.31
CA LEU A 418 -32.41 -27.61 -11.29
C LEU A 418 -32.66 -27.16 -12.73
N LYS A 419 -33.95 -26.99 -13.08
CA LYS A 419 -34.35 -26.32 -14.31
C LYS A 419 -33.90 -24.87 -14.22
N VAL A 420 -32.85 -24.54 -14.97
CA VAL A 420 -32.49 -23.16 -15.28
C VAL A 420 -33.58 -22.63 -16.21
N THR A 421 -34.48 -21.82 -15.67
CA THR A 421 -35.33 -20.95 -16.48
C THR A 421 -34.45 -19.87 -17.09
N GLU A 422 -34.19 -20.00 -18.39
CA GLU A 422 -33.70 -18.93 -19.25
C GLU A 422 -34.77 -17.83 -19.33
N ALA A 423 -34.46 -16.68 -18.77
CA ALA A 423 -35.09 -15.40 -19.08
C ALA A 423 -34.13 -14.26 -18.67
N GLU A 424 -33.17 -14.02 -19.56
CA GLU A 424 -32.51 -12.77 -19.94
C GLU A 424 -32.40 -11.61 -18.94
N GLY A 425 -31.16 -11.16 -18.73
CA GLY A 425 -30.83 -9.80 -18.33
C GLY A 425 -29.43 -9.69 -17.71
N GLU A 426 -28.44 -9.31 -18.53
CA GLU A 426 -27.09 -8.86 -18.15
C GLU A 426 -27.01 -8.26 -16.73
N ALA A 427 -26.23 -8.87 -15.85
CA ALA A 427 -25.71 -8.25 -14.64
C ALA A 427 -24.27 -8.75 -14.41
N ASP A 428 -23.35 -7.79 -14.48
CA ASP A 428 -21.92 -7.97 -14.53
C ASP A 428 -21.31 -8.72 -13.36
N GLY A 429 -20.22 -9.42 -13.69
CA GLY A 429 -19.45 -10.34 -12.87
C GLY A 429 -19.18 -9.87 -11.45
N GLU A 430 -19.56 -10.73 -10.50
CA GLU A 430 -19.16 -10.68 -9.11
C GLU A 430 -17.65 -10.47 -8.97
N SER A 431 -17.30 -9.42 -8.24
CA SER A 431 -15.95 -8.96 -7.96
C SER A 431 -15.16 -10.04 -7.20
N PHE A 432 -14.43 -10.90 -7.91
CA PHE A 432 -13.39 -11.73 -7.30
C PHE A 432 -12.27 -10.80 -6.81
N GLU A 433 -12.24 -10.54 -5.50
CA GLU A 433 -11.20 -9.76 -4.85
C GLU A 433 -9.93 -10.61 -4.81
N SER A 434 -9.03 -10.39 -5.78
CA SER A 434 -7.79 -11.17 -5.93
C SER A 434 -6.88 -10.97 -4.71
N LEU A 435 -6.40 -12.08 -4.14
CA LEU A 435 -5.40 -12.10 -3.08
C LEU A 435 -3.98 -11.71 -3.57
N TYR A 436 -3.78 -11.64 -4.89
CA TYR A 436 -2.50 -11.34 -5.55
C TYR A 436 -2.54 -9.99 -6.27
N PRO A 437 -1.37 -9.34 -6.51
CA PRO A 437 -1.30 -8.15 -7.33
C PRO A 437 -1.96 -8.38 -8.68
N VAL A 438 -2.81 -7.43 -9.11
CA VAL A 438 -3.53 -7.53 -10.37
C VAL A 438 -2.90 -6.61 -11.41
N LEU A 439 -2.46 -7.17 -12.53
CA LEU A 439 -2.05 -6.41 -13.71
C LEU A 439 -3.19 -6.40 -14.73
N ARG A 440 -3.41 -5.26 -15.41
CA ARG A 440 -4.48 -5.11 -16.40
C ARG A 440 -3.89 -4.81 -17.76
N TYR A 441 -4.21 -5.64 -18.75
CA TYR A 441 -3.81 -5.46 -20.14
C TYR A 441 -4.98 -5.76 -21.08
N ARG A 442 -4.87 -5.29 -22.31
CA ARG A 442 -5.70 -5.68 -23.44
C ARG A 442 -4.87 -6.56 -24.35
N TRP A 443 -5.41 -7.71 -24.71
CA TRP A 443 -4.76 -8.68 -25.59
C TRP A 443 -5.00 -8.35 -27.06
N ARG A 444 -3.96 -8.49 -27.89
CA ARG A 444 -4.03 -8.39 -29.36
C ARG A 444 -3.53 -9.69 -30.00
N PRO A 445 -4.40 -10.52 -30.58
CA PRO A 445 -3.96 -11.72 -31.29
C PRO A 445 -3.13 -11.37 -32.54
N VAL A 446 -2.09 -12.16 -32.80
CA VAL A 446 -1.35 -12.11 -34.07
C VAL A 446 -2.13 -12.94 -35.08
N GLY A 447 -3.12 -12.31 -35.72
CA GLY A 447 -4.05 -13.04 -36.57
C GLY A 447 -5.24 -12.28 -37.10
N THR A 448 -5.32 -10.97 -36.96
CA THR A 448 -6.22 -10.15 -37.79
C THR A 448 -5.46 -8.92 -38.26
N ALA A 449 -4.95 -9.01 -39.48
CA ALA A 449 -4.86 -7.81 -40.29
C ALA A 449 -6.30 -7.29 -40.37
N SER A 450 -6.61 -6.24 -39.61
CA SER A 450 -7.76 -5.41 -39.93
C SER A 450 -7.45 -4.82 -41.29
N ASP A 451 -7.96 -5.47 -42.33
CA ASP A 451 -8.14 -4.91 -43.64
C ASP A 451 -9.11 -3.74 -43.46
N ASP A 452 -8.57 -2.57 -43.11
CA ASP A 452 -9.27 -1.30 -43.25
C ASP A 452 -9.24 -0.94 -44.74
N THR A 453 -9.90 -1.78 -45.54
CA THR A 453 -10.37 -1.36 -46.85
C THR A 453 -11.61 -0.54 -46.58
N GLY A 454 -11.43 0.77 -46.46
CA GLY A 454 -12.55 1.70 -46.48
C GLY A 454 -13.44 1.43 -47.70
N PRO A 455 -14.77 1.57 -47.59
CA PRO A 455 -15.63 1.43 -48.74
C PRO A 455 -15.41 2.63 -49.66
N GLY A 456 -14.62 2.39 -50.71
CA GLY A 456 -14.54 3.25 -51.87
C GLY A 456 -15.36 2.66 -53.01
N GLN A 457 -16.28 3.51 -53.51
CA GLN A 457 -17.05 3.45 -54.77
C GLN A 457 -18.36 2.65 -54.67
N GLU A 458 -19.52 3.19 -55.06
CA GLU A 458 -19.82 4.12 -56.16
C GLU A 458 -20.66 5.36 -55.77
#